data_AF-A0A833DMJ4-F1
#
_entry.id   AF-A0A833DMJ4-F1
#
_cell.length_a   1.000
_cell.length_b   1.000
_cell.length_c   1.000
_cell.angle_alpha   90.00
_cell.angle_beta   90.00
_cell.angle_gamma   90.00
#
_symmetry.space_group_name_H-M   'P 1'
#
loop_
_entity.id
_entity.type
_entity.pdbx_description
1 polymer ?
#
loop_
_entity_poly.entity_id
_entity_poly.type
_entity_poly.pdbx_seq_one_letter_code
_entity_poly.pdbx_strand_id
1 'polypeptide(L)'
;KLIVENGGIFPFAKQLKSGNIELPIPECKQRPMTMCEKIISNKLLATNGKTAYVEPHNAVLAAVNGGYSHEFTTAQVHEFLKHEYGENYTLPDPNKFAVFEDHLLYATGVPRFGPFTEKIQTLRNMQNLFQQHTGVRDYSAIDGISPGICHQVAREEFIDVGDFIQATDSHTCMGGASNALTYGVGSTEYANLAYNQFAFVNVPESIRFELEGELNPGCTAKDVILHILLKYASTSETLDRSMEFGGPGLASLSMDERATLCNMATECSAKTGICEPDDVTVEWLLKRRENLSEEDIRAAFVLPDEGAHYDGGVFTINLSEIVPMVAHPGNPDEGIPSDPTNGVNISDIGDIPIDIAYAGSCTAGKADDFRYYAEVVEAALEAGVTIPDGVECYIQFGSKTVKEYSESMGWNKMFIQAGVKLIDPGCGACIGAGPGVSDNPDQVTVSAINRNFQGRSGPGKLYLASPLTVMASAFVGKIVAWEPSLFNSV
;
A
#
# COMPACT_ATOMS: atom_id res chain seq x y z
N LYS A 1 6.07 -25.23 15.83
CA LYS A 1 6.53 -26.62 16.13
C LYS A 1 6.01 -27.63 15.10
N LEU A 2 4.70 -27.86 15.01
CA LEU A 2 4.10 -28.84 14.09
C LEU A 2 4.56 -28.69 12.62
N ILE A 3 4.66 -27.45 12.12
CA ILE A 3 5.14 -27.18 10.76
C ILE A 3 6.55 -27.76 10.53
N VAL A 4 7.48 -27.50 11.45
CA VAL A 4 8.87 -27.95 11.34
C VAL A 4 8.97 -29.47 11.48
N GLU A 5 8.25 -30.05 12.43
CA GLU A 5 8.24 -31.52 12.66
C GLU A 5 7.69 -32.31 11.46
N ASN A 6 6.83 -31.67 10.65
CA ASN A 6 6.28 -32.28 9.45
C ASN A 6 7.10 -32.00 8.19
N GLY A 7 8.21 -31.25 8.27
CA GLY A 7 9.09 -30.98 7.12
C GLY A 7 8.80 -29.68 6.38
N GLY A 8 8.13 -28.71 7.00
CA GLY A 8 7.83 -27.40 6.44
C GLY A 8 6.36 -27.20 6.07
N ILE A 9 6.07 -26.09 5.40
CA ILE A 9 4.71 -25.61 5.13
C ILE A 9 3.87 -26.63 4.32
N PHE A 10 4.34 -27.07 3.15
CA PHE A 10 3.55 -27.94 2.29
C PHE A 10 3.36 -29.35 2.85
N PRO A 11 4.41 -30.03 3.39
CA PRO A 11 4.22 -31.31 4.06
C PRO A 11 3.24 -31.23 5.23
N PHE A 12 3.31 -30.17 6.05
CA PHE A 12 2.33 -29.92 7.11
C PHE A 12 0.91 -29.80 6.56
N ALA A 13 0.70 -29.01 5.50
CA ALA A 13 -0.63 -28.83 4.91
C ALA A 13 -1.20 -30.14 4.35
N LYS A 14 -0.36 -31.00 3.74
CA LYS A 14 -0.75 -32.35 3.28
C LYS A 14 -1.19 -33.25 4.43
N GLN A 15 -0.46 -33.24 5.55
CA GLN A 15 -0.79 -34.03 6.74
C GLN A 15 -2.07 -33.53 7.41
N LEU A 16 -2.26 -32.21 7.50
CA LEU A 16 -3.49 -31.61 8.00
C LEU A 16 -4.70 -32.01 7.15
N LYS A 17 -4.61 -31.87 5.82
CA LYS A 17 -5.69 -32.26 4.89
C LYS A 17 -6.02 -33.76 4.95
N SER A 18 -5.03 -34.59 5.28
CA SER A 18 -5.20 -36.05 5.44
C SER A 18 -5.78 -36.45 6.80
N GLY A 19 -5.99 -35.50 7.72
CA GLY A 19 -6.50 -35.78 9.07
C GLY A 19 -5.45 -36.35 10.04
N ASN A 20 -4.16 -36.30 9.66
CA ASN A 20 -3.07 -36.82 10.50
C ASN A 20 -2.57 -35.80 11.53
N ILE A 21 -3.01 -34.55 11.42
CA ILE A 21 -2.72 -33.48 12.38
C ILE A 21 -4.05 -32.96 12.91
N GLU A 22 -4.20 -32.97 14.23
CA GLU A 22 -5.25 -32.25 14.92
C GLU A 22 -4.71 -30.86 15.28
N LEU A 23 -5.45 -29.81 14.89
CA LEU A 23 -5.06 -28.44 15.21
C LEU A 23 -5.39 -28.16 16.69
N PRO A 24 -4.45 -27.56 17.45
CA PRO A 24 -4.78 -27.08 18.78
C PRO A 24 -5.83 -25.97 18.65
N ILE A 25 -6.94 -26.08 19.38
CA ILE A 25 -7.89 -24.98 19.52
C ILE A 25 -7.27 -24.00 20.53
N PRO A 26 -7.18 -22.69 20.22
CA PRO A 26 -6.72 -21.71 21.18
C PRO A 26 -7.54 -21.79 22.48
N GLU A 27 -6.90 -21.98 23.63
CA GLU A 27 -7.55 -22.00 24.95
C GLU A 27 -7.91 -20.59 25.45
N CYS A 28 -8.10 -19.63 24.54
CA CYS A 28 -8.34 -18.25 24.91
C CYS A 28 -9.76 -18.12 25.47
N LYS A 29 -9.86 -17.63 26.71
CA LYS A 29 -11.14 -17.29 27.34
C LYS A 29 -11.74 -16.09 26.61
N GLN A 30 -13.06 -15.95 26.72
CA GLN A 30 -13.75 -14.76 26.23
C GLN A 30 -13.07 -13.48 26.75
N ARG A 31 -12.69 -12.60 25.82
CA ARG A 31 -12.02 -11.32 26.08
C ARG A 31 -12.40 -10.29 24.98
N PRO A 32 -12.29 -8.99 25.28
CA PRO A 32 -12.31 -7.95 24.25
C PRO A 32 -11.15 -8.14 23.25
N MET A 33 -11.46 -8.03 21.97
CA MET A 33 -10.52 -8.18 20.86
C MET A 33 -10.40 -6.91 20.01
N THR A 34 -9.20 -6.65 19.49
CA THR A 34 -8.92 -5.61 18.49
C THR A 34 -9.53 -5.96 17.13
N MET A 35 -9.51 -5.05 16.14
CA MET A 35 -10.01 -5.39 14.80
C MET A 35 -9.21 -6.53 14.17
N CYS A 36 -7.88 -6.51 14.30
CA CYS A 36 -7.01 -7.57 13.79
C CYS A 36 -7.35 -8.93 14.43
N GLU A 37 -7.46 -8.96 15.76
CA GLU A 37 -7.82 -10.18 16.51
C GLU A 37 -9.20 -10.71 16.10
N LYS A 38 -10.20 -9.83 15.92
CA LYS A 38 -11.56 -10.21 15.48
C LYS A 38 -11.57 -10.80 14.08
N ILE A 39 -10.86 -10.19 13.12
CA ILE A 39 -10.78 -10.73 11.76
C ILE A 39 -10.12 -12.11 11.79
N ILE A 40 -9.01 -12.29 12.53
CA ILE A 40 -8.36 -13.60 12.64
C ILE A 40 -9.28 -14.63 13.30
N SER A 41 -9.91 -14.26 14.42
CA SER A 41 -10.88 -15.08 15.16
C SER A 41 -12.01 -15.58 14.25
N ASN A 42 -12.61 -14.69 13.46
CA ASN A 42 -13.69 -15.02 12.52
C ASN A 42 -13.27 -15.97 11.41
N LYS A 43 -11.97 -16.09 11.14
CA LYS A 43 -11.41 -16.91 10.06
C LYS A 43 -10.69 -18.16 10.57
N LEU A 44 -10.66 -18.42 11.87
CA LEU A 44 -9.98 -19.58 12.44
C LEU A 44 -10.48 -20.90 11.84
N LEU A 45 -9.52 -21.77 11.48
CA LEU A 45 -9.83 -23.15 11.15
C LEU A 45 -10.16 -23.97 12.41
N ALA A 46 -10.90 -25.08 12.23
CA ALA A 46 -11.20 -26.06 13.27
C ALA A 46 -12.04 -25.58 14.48
N THR A 47 -12.79 -24.49 14.34
CA THR A 47 -13.69 -23.98 15.39
C THR A 47 -15.00 -24.79 15.51
N ASN A 48 -15.34 -25.65 14.54
CA ASN A 48 -16.59 -26.41 14.47
C ASN A 48 -17.85 -25.54 14.68
N GLY A 49 -17.82 -24.30 14.18
CA GLY A 49 -18.92 -23.34 14.29
C GLY A 49 -19.05 -22.66 15.66
N LYS A 50 -18.07 -22.84 16.57
CA LYS A 50 -18.03 -22.12 17.85
C LYS A 50 -17.27 -20.81 17.70
N THR A 51 -17.72 -19.78 18.40
CA THR A 51 -16.93 -18.56 18.58
C THR A 51 -15.64 -18.91 19.31
N ALA A 52 -14.51 -18.56 18.70
CA ALA A 52 -13.19 -18.72 19.28
C ALA A 52 -12.58 -17.34 19.53
N TYR A 53 -11.76 -17.22 20.57
CA TYR A 53 -11.05 -15.99 20.90
C TYR A 53 -9.57 -16.19 20.61
N VAL A 54 -8.87 -15.11 20.29
CA VAL A 54 -7.42 -15.11 20.10
C VAL A 54 -6.78 -14.03 20.96
N GLU A 55 -5.49 -14.19 21.18
CA GLU A 55 -4.63 -13.19 21.80
C GLU A 55 -3.29 -13.09 21.08
N PRO A 56 -2.53 -12.00 21.27
CA PRO A 56 -1.25 -11.83 20.63
C PRO A 56 -0.35 -13.04 20.90
N HIS A 57 0.47 -13.39 19.91
CA HIS A 57 1.37 -14.54 19.91
C HIS A 57 0.69 -15.93 19.83
N ASN A 58 -0.64 -15.99 19.73
CA ASN A 58 -1.31 -17.24 19.37
C ASN A 58 -0.91 -17.63 17.93
N ALA A 59 -0.35 -18.84 17.78
CA ALA A 59 -0.05 -19.43 16.48
C ALA A 59 -1.26 -20.22 15.97
N VAL A 60 -1.94 -19.70 14.95
CA VAL A 60 -3.20 -20.22 14.43
C VAL A 60 -3.17 -20.42 12.91
N LEU A 61 -4.14 -21.18 12.41
CA LEU A 61 -4.46 -21.21 10.98
C LEU A 61 -5.76 -20.47 10.74
N ALA A 62 -5.75 -19.56 9.77
CA ALA A 62 -6.92 -18.79 9.40
C ALA A 62 -7.21 -18.96 7.91
N ALA A 63 -8.48 -19.15 7.56
CA ALA A 63 -8.95 -19.13 6.18
C ALA A 63 -8.68 -17.75 5.56
N VAL A 64 -8.28 -17.72 4.29
CA VAL A 64 -8.10 -16.48 3.54
C VAL A 64 -9.29 -16.23 2.63
N ASN A 65 -9.67 -14.96 2.49
CA ASN A 65 -10.67 -14.53 1.52
C ASN A 65 -10.09 -14.46 0.11
N GLY A 66 -8.78 -14.22 -0.01
CA GLY A 66 -8.10 -14.15 -1.29
C GLY A 66 -6.67 -13.67 -1.19
N GLY A 67 -6.12 -13.32 -2.35
CA GLY A 67 -4.73 -12.89 -2.46
C GLY A 67 -4.37 -12.46 -3.87
N TYR A 68 -3.18 -11.92 -4.02
CA TYR A 68 -2.65 -11.61 -5.35
C TYR A 68 -1.14 -11.69 -5.42
N SER A 69 -0.62 -11.83 -6.64
CA SER A 69 0.80 -11.76 -6.93
C SER A 69 1.06 -10.88 -8.16
N HIS A 70 2.31 -10.48 -8.34
CA HIS A 70 2.75 -9.69 -9.50
C HIS A 70 3.87 -10.42 -10.25
N GLU A 71 4.19 -9.98 -11.46
CA GLU A 71 4.84 -10.79 -12.49
C GLU A 71 6.17 -11.43 -12.10
N PHE A 72 6.98 -10.76 -11.27
CA PHE A 72 8.27 -11.31 -10.87
C PHE A 72 8.20 -12.37 -9.74
N THR A 73 7.14 -12.37 -8.93
CA THR A 73 6.91 -13.37 -7.87
C THR A 73 5.96 -14.47 -8.32
N THR A 74 5.00 -14.18 -9.20
CA THR A 74 4.07 -15.18 -9.77
C THR A 74 4.83 -16.36 -10.37
N ALA A 75 5.95 -16.09 -11.05
CA ALA A 75 6.84 -17.12 -11.60
C ALA A 75 7.34 -18.11 -10.54
N GLN A 76 7.72 -17.63 -9.36
CA GLN A 76 8.19 -18.48 -8.24
C GLN A 76 7.04 -19.28 -7.63
N VAL A 77 5.88 -18.64 -7.45
CA VAL A 77 4.66 -19.28 -6.93
C VAL A 77 4.26 -20.45 -7.83
N HIS A 78 4.28 -20.25 -9.15
CA HIS A 78 4.00 -21.30 -10.13
C HIS A 78 4.94 -22.49 -9.95
N GLU A 79 6.25 -22.24 -9.90
CA GLU A 79 7.26 -23.31 -9.80
C GLU A 79 7.14 -24.10 -8.48
N PHE A 80 6.88 -23.42 -7.35
CA PHE A 80 6.65 -24.11 -6.07
C PHE A 80 5.43 -25.02 -6.12
N LEU A 81 4.34 -24.58 -6.74
CA LEU A 81 3.13 -25.41 -6.88
C LEU A 81 3.38 -26.62 -7.80
N LYS A 82 4.09 -26.43 -8.92
CA LYS A 82 4.47 -27.53 -9.81
C LYS A 82 5.36 -28.55 -9.11
N HIS A 83 6.38 -28.08 -8.41
CA HIS A 83 7.30 -28.96 -7.68
C HIS A 83 6.58 -29.77 -6.59
N GLU A 84 5.64 -29.14 -5.87
CA GLU A 84 4.97 -29.77 -4.73
C GLU A 84 3.77 -30.66 -5.10
N TYR A 85 3.02 -30.28 -6.14
CA TYR A 85 1.74 -30.88 -6.51
C TYR A 85 1.70 -31.45 -7.94
N GLY A 86 2.78 -31.28 -8.70
CA GLY A 86 2.93 -31.76 -10.08
C GLY A 86 2.52 -30.73 -11.13
N GLU A 87 2.89 -31.01 -12.39
CA GLU A 87 2.67 -30.15 -13.56
C GLU A 87 1.20 -29.79 -13.83
N ASN A 88 0.26 -30.61 -13.35
CA ASN A 88 -1.17 -30.48 -13.61
C ASN A 88 -1.95 -30.06 -12.34
N TYR A 89 -1.32 -29.33 -11.42
CA TYR A 89 -2.01 -28.85 -10.22
C TYR A 89 -3.19 -27.94 -10.60
N THR A 90 -4.16 -27.83 -9.71
CA THR A 90 -5.28 -26.89 -9.86
C THR A 90 -5.48 -26.14 -8.55
N LEU A 91 -5.94 -24.89 -8.64
CA LEU A 91 -6.31 -24.11 -7.46
C LEU A 91 -7.78 -24.40 -7.11
N PRO A 92 -8.13 -24.63 -5.83
CA PRO A 92 -9.51 -24.94 -5.45
C PRO A 92 -10.51 -23.81 -5.75
N ASP A 93 -10.06 -22.55 -5.65
CA ASP A 93 -10.89 -21.36 -5.82
C ASP A 93 -10.09 -20.24 -6.51
N PRO A 94 -9.83 -20.36 -7.82
CA PRO A 94 -8.96 -19.44 -8.54
C PRO A 94 -9.51 -18.02 -8.57
N ASN A 95 -10.83 -17.87 -8.50
CA ASN A 95 -11.50 -16.58 -8.45
C ASN A 95 -11.18 -15.80 -7.17
N LYS A 96 -10.59 -16.39 -6.12
CA LYS A 96 -10.12 -15.63 -4.95
C LYS A 96 -8.77 -14.96 -5.16
N PHE A 97 -8.06 -15.33 -6.23
CA PHE A 97 -6.69 -14.89 -6.47
C PHE A 97 -6.59 -14.06 -7.74
N ALA A 98 -5.56 -13.22 -7.81
CA ALA A 98 -5.27 -12.40 -8.97
C ALA A 98 -3.77 -12.37 -9.29
N VAL A 99 -3.46 -12.07 -10.56
CA VAL A 99 -2.12 -11.72 -11.01
C VAL A 99 -2.09 -10.31 -11.60
N PHE A 100 -0.97 -9.63 -11.45
CA PHE A 100 -0.77 -8.24 -11.88
C PHE A 100 0.52 -8.08 -12.68
N GLU A 101 0.48 -7.31 -13.77
CA GLU A 101 1.69 -6.86 -14.46
C GLU A 101 1.84 -5.34 -14.28
N ASP A 102 2.55 -4.94 -13.24
CA ASP A 102 2.69 -3.53 -12.84
C ASP A 102 4.13 -3.13 -12.44
N HIS A 103 4.97 -4.08 -12.01
CA HIS A 103 6.27 -3.76 -11.43
C HIS A 103 7.35 -3.41 -12.46
N LEU A 104 7.53 -4.28 -13.45
CA LEU A 104 8.61 -4.27 -14.42
C LEU A 104 8.16 -3.69 -15.76
N LEU A 105 6.95 -3.14 -15.86
CA LEU A 105 6.36 -2.66 -17.11
C LEU A 105 7.27 -1.64 -17.83
N TYR A 106 7.74 -0.63 -17.10
CA TYR A 106 8.62 0.43 -17.62
C TYR A 106 10.11 0.17 -17.40
N ALA A 107 10.47 -0.99 -16.83
CA ALA A 107 11.85 -1.28 -16.45
C ALA A 107 12.81 -1.20 -17.63
N THR A 108 12.43 -1.70 -18.80
CA THR A 108 13.28 -1.73 -20.01
C THR A 108 13.65 -0.35 -20.54
N GLY A 109 12.91 0.70 -20.15
CA GLY A 109 13.24 2.10 -20.45
C GLY A 109 14.32 2.70 -19.54
N VAL A 110 14.68 2.04 -18.44
CA VAL A 110 15.69 2.51 -17.49
C VAL A 110 17.04 1.82 -17.78
N PRO A 111 18.16 2.58 -17.94
CA PRO A 111 19.45 2.02 -18.34
C PRO A 111 19.93 0.82 -17.50
N ARG A 112 19.70 0.86 -16.18
CA ARG A 112 20.13 -0.21 -15.25
C ARG A 112 19.46 -1.57 -15.51
N PHE A 113 18.28 -1.57 -16.12
CA PHE A 113 17.51 -2.78 -16.43
C PHE A 113 17.69 -3.26 -17.86
N GLY A 114 18.27 -2.46 -18.76
CA GLY A 114 18.54 -2.82 -20.15
C GLY A 114 19.18 -4.22 -20.32
N PRO A 115 20.23 -4.58 -19.56
CA PRO A 115 20.85 -5.92 -19.62
C PRO A 115 19.94 -7.09 -19.24
N PHE A 116 18.78 -6.83 -18.62
CA PHE A 116 17.86 -7.85 -18.13
C PHE A 116 16.55 -7.94 -18.93
N THR A 117 16.44 -7.25 -20.06
CA THR A 117 15.22 -7.20 -20.91
C THR A 117 14.63 -8.58 -21.19
N GLU A 118 15.43 -9.54 -21.64
CA GLU A 118 14.96 -10.91 -21.93
C GLU A 118 14.47 -11.65 -20.68
N LYS A 119 15.09 -11.40 -19.52
CA LYS A 119 14.67 -12.00 -18.25
C LYS A 119 13.36 -11.39 -17.76
N ILE A 120 13.20 -10.08 -17.92
CA ILE A 120 11.94 -9.38 -17.61
C ILE A 120 10.81 -9.95 -18.47
N GLN A 121 11.04 -10.13 -19.78
CA GLN A 121 10.05 -10.74 -20.65
C GLN A 121 9.74 -12.19 -20.27
N THR A 122 10.75 -12.95 -19.82
CA THR A 122 10.55 -14.31 -19.31
C THR A 122 9.61 -14.33 -18.10
N LEU A 123 9.78 -13.41 -17.14
CA LEU A 123 8.91 -13.32 -15.96
C LEU A 123 7.46 -12.99 -16.34
N ARG A 124 7.25 -12.04 -17.27
CA ARG A 124 5.92 -11.72 -17.82
C ARG A 124 5.27 -12.95 -18.47
N ASN A 125 6.02 -13.66 -19.30
CA ASN A 125 5.53 -14.89 -19.94
C ASN A 125 5.16 -15.95 -18.90
N MET A 126 5.95 -16.12 -17.85
CA MET A 126 5.67 -17.08 -16.76
C MET A 126 4.42 -16.71 -15.97
N GLN A 127 4.15 -15.43 -15.73
CA GLN A 127 2.88 -14.99 -15.14
C GLN A 127 1.70 -15.35 -16.04
N ASN A 128 1.79 -15.05 -17.34
CA ASN A 128 0.71 -15.37 -18.28
C ASN A 128 0.45 -16.88 -18.34
N LEU A 129 1.51 -17.70 -18.29
CA LEU A 129 1.38 -19.15 -18.18
C LEU A 129 0.68 -19.58 -16.88
N PHE A 130 1.06 -19.00 -15.74
CA PHE A 130 0.38 -19.28 -14.46
C PHE A 130 -1.09 -18.91 -14.50
N GLN A 131 -1.42 -17.72 -15.04
CA GLN A 131 -2.80 -17.26 -15.19
C GLN A 131 -3.62 -18.23 -16.05
N GLN A 132 -3.12 -18.58 -17.23
CA GLN A 132 -3.81 -19.52 -18.14
C GLN A 132 -3.97 -20.91 -17.53
N HIS A 133 -2.98 -21.36 -16.76
CA HIS A 133 -3.00 -22.67 -16.09
C HIS A 133 -4.00 -22.73 -14.94
N THR A 134 -4.12 -21.65 -14.17
CA THR A 134 -4.91 -21.64 -12.91
C THR A 134 -6.29 -21.01 -13.05
N GLY A 135 -6.48 -20.11 -14.02
CA GLY A 135 -7.72 -19.36 -14.22
C GLY A 135 -7.98 -18.26 -13.19
N VAL A 136 -6.95 -17.79 -12.48
CA VAL A 136 -7.06 -16.65 -11.55
C VAL A 136 -7.42 -15.36 -12.27
N ARG A 137 -7.89 -14.34 -11.53
CA ARG A 137 -8.20 -13.02 -12.10
C ARG A 137 -6.97 -12.44 -12.79
N ASP A 138 -7.18 -11.89 -13.98
CA ASP A 138 -6.12 -11.43 -14.86
C ASP A 138 -6.08 -9.91 -14.93
N TYR A 139 -5.00 -9.33 -14.40
CA TYR A 139 -4.66 -7.92 -14.56
C TYR A 139 -3.28 -7.76 -15.21
N SER A 140 -2.94 -8.65 -16.16
CA SER A 140 -1.78 -8.49 -17.03
C SER A 140 -1.92 -7.28 -17.96
N ALA A 141 -0.80 -6.75 -18.43
CA ALA A 141 -0.77 -5.56 -19.27
C ALA A 141 -1.26 -5.88 -20.69
N ILE A 142 -2.02 -4.95 -21.28
CA ILE A 142 -2.48 -5.05 -22.67
C ILE A 142 -1.83 -3.92 -23.46
N ASP A 143 -1.19 -4.25 -24.58
CA ASP A 143 -0.47 -3.29 -25.43
C ASP A 143 0.54 -2.41 -24.65
N GLY A 144 1.17 -2.99 -23.62
CA GLY A 144 2.15 -2.31 -22.77
C GLY A 144 1.56 -1.38 -21.71
N ILE A 145 0.25 -1.46 -21.45
CA ILE A 145 -0.44 -0.65 -20.45
C ILE A 145 -1.02 -1.57 -19.36
N SER A 146 -0.63 -1.32 -18.10
CA SER A 146 -1.19 -2.03 -16.95
C SER A 146 -2.61 -1.54 -16.63
N PRO A 147 -3.53 -2.43 -16.19
CA PRO A 147 -4.79 -2.01 -15.58
C PRO A 147 -4.60 -1.14 -14.33
N GLY A 148 -3.48 -1.30 -13.63
CA GLY A 148 -3.15 -0.51 -12.45
C GLY A 148 -2.16 -1.19 -11.53
N ILE A 149 -1.70 -0.42 -10.54
CA ILE A 149 -0.85 -0.94 -9.47
C ILE A 149 -1.68 -1.90 -8.61
N CYS A 150 -1.12 -3.07 -8.32
CA CYS A 150 -1.84 -4.21 -7.75
C CYS A 150 -2.70 -3.86 -6.53
N HIS A 151 -2.18 -3.09 -5.57
CA HIS A 151 -2.91 -2.69 -4.38
C HIS A 151 -4.09 -1.75 -4.66
N GLN A 152 -3.92 -0.84 -5.62
CA GLN A 152 -4.98 0.09 -5.99
C GLN A 152 -6.13 -0.67 -6.63
N VAL A 153 -5.81 -1.51 -7.62
CA VAL A 153 -6.81 -2.33 -8.33
C VAL A 153 -7.46 -3.34 -7.40
N ALA A 154 -6.70 -4.02 -6.53
CA ALA A 154 -7.26 -4.97 -5.59
C ALA A 154 -8.30 -4.33 -4.66
N ARG A 155 -7.99 -3.15 -4.10
CA ARG A 155 -8.94 -2.38 -3.28
C ARG A 155 -10.16 -1.96 -4.11
N GLU A 156 -9.93 -1.46 -5.32
CA GLU A 156 -10.99 -1.01 -6.22
C GLU A 156 -11.95 -2.13 -6.65
N GLU A 157 -11.49 -3.37 -6.74
CA GLU A 157 -12.23 -4.46 -7.42
C GLU A 157 -12.71 -5.58 -6.49
N PHE A 158 -11.93 -5.99 -5.47
CA PHE A 158 -12.24 -7.24 -4.76
C PHE A 158 -11.80 -7.37 -3.29
N ILE A 159 -11.23 -6.33 -2.67
CA ILE A 159 -11.03 -6.32 -1.21
C ILE A 159 -12.25 -5.70 -0.56
N ASP A 160 -12.93 -6.45 0.31
CA ASP A 160 -14.14 -6.03 1.01
C ASP A 160 -13.97 -6.02 2.54
N VAL A 161 -14.95 -5.46 3.23
CA VAL A 161 -14.94 -5.34 4.70
C VAL A 161 -14.87 -6.70 5.37
N GLY A 162 -13.99 -6.84 6.38
CA GLY A 162 -13.81 -8.08 7.12
C GLY A 162 -13.05 -9.19 6.38
N ASP A 163 -12.51 -8.89 5.19
CA ASP A 163 -11.66 -9.82 4.47
C ASP A 163 -10.31 -10.04 5.16
N PHE A 164 -9.76 -11.24 4.95
CA PHE A 164 -8.36 -11.53 5.22
C PHE A 164 -7.63 -11.84 3.90
N ILE A 165 -6.77 -10.92 3.46
CA ILE A 165 -6.05 -10.97 2.18
C ILE A 165 -4.54 -11.02 2.41
N GLN A 166 -3.87 -11.92 1.71
CA GLN A 166 -2.41 -11.97 1.71
C GLN A 166 -1.89 -12.00 0.27
N ALA A 167 -0.80 -11.30 0.01
CA ALA A 167 -0.23 -11.18 -1.33
C ALA A 167 1.31 -11.14 -1.28
N THR A 168 1.96 -11.25 -2.43
CA THR A 168 3.43 -11.32 -2.51
C THR A 168 4.14 -9.97 -2.47
N ASP A 169 3.44 -8.87 -2.16
CA ASP A 169 4.01 -7.54 -2.00
C ASP A 169 3.75 -6.98 -0.59
N SER A 170 4.71 -6.24 -0.06
CA SER A 170 4.64 -5.64 1.29
C SER A 170 3.50 -4.64 1.49
N HIS A 171 3.15 -3.83 0.49
CA HIS A 171 2.14 -2.76 0.61
C HIS A 171 0.71 -3.27 0.42
N THR A 172 0.54 -4.60 0.44
CA THR A 172 -0.76 -5.25 0.55
C THR A 172 -1.57 -4.69 1.71
N CYS A 173 -0.90 -4.20 2.76
CA CYS A 173 -1.50 -3.49 3.90
C CYS A 173 -2.38 -2.29 3.51
N MET A 174 -2.21 -1.70 2.33
CA MET A 174 -3.10 -0.67 1.80
C MET A 174 -4.59 -1.09 1.78
N GLY A 175 -4.88 -2.38 1.63
CA GLY A 175 -6.24 -2.91 1.64
C GLY A 175 -6.99 -2.68 2.96
N GLY A 176 -6.27 -2.50 4.07
CA GLY A 176 -6.87 -2.30 5.39
C GLY A 176 -7.62 -0.99 5.57
N ALA A 177 -7.49 -0.05 4.63
CA ALA A 177 -8.37 1.11 4.55
C ALA A 177 -9.85 0.71 4.39
N SER A 178 -10.12 -0.47 3.80
CA SER A 178 -11.47 -1.03 3.63
C SER A 178 -11.96 -1.81 4.85
N ASN A 179 -11.33 -1.66 6.02
CA ASN A 179 -11.57 -2.46 7.22
C ASN A 179 -11.38 -3.97 6.97
N ALA A 180 -10.28 -4.30 6.30
CA ALA A 180 -9.83 -5.66 6.01
C ALA A 180 -8.46 -5.93 6.64
N LEU A 181 -8.17 -7.18 6.99
CA LEU A 181 -6.83 -7.59 7.40
C LEU A 181 -6.02 -7.93 6.17
N THR A 182 -5.02 -7.11 5.85
CA THR A 182 -4.26 -7.29 4.60
C THR A 182 -2.76 -7.13 4.84
N TYR A 183 -1.92 -8.06 4.38
CA TYR A 183 -0.45 -7.89 4.46
C TYR A 183 0.34 -8.82 3.53
N GLY A 184 1.59 -8.43 3.27
CA GLY A 184 2.50 -9.17 2.40
C GLY A 184 3.05 -10.45 3.03
N VAL A 185 3.29 -11.46 2.19
CA VAL A 185 3.92 -12.74 2.56
C VAL A 185 4.91 -13.20 1.47
N GLY A 186 5.78 -14.14 1.81
CA GLY A 186 6.72 -14.71 0.82
C GLY A 186 6.04 -15.62 -0.19
N SER A 187 6.69 -15.86 -1.34
CA SER A 187 6.18 -16.71 -2.43
C SER A 187 5.80 -18.14 -1.97
N THR A 188 6.51 -18.72 -0.99
CA THR A 188 6.18 -20.05 -0.44
C THR A 188 4.89 -20.04 0.37
N GLU A 189 4.70 -19.03 1.22
CA GLU A 189 3.48 -18.87 2.01
C GLU A 189 2.29 -18.56 1.11
N TYR A 190 2.51 -17.72 0.08
CA TYR A 190 1.50 -17.42 -0.93
C TYR A 190 1.11 -18.65 -1.76
N ALA A 191 2.07 -19.47 -2.18
CA ALA A 191 1.76 -20.73 -2.85
C ALA A 191 0.93 -21.66 -1.93
N ASN A 192 1.23 -21.71 -0.64
CA ASN A 192 0.43 -22.47 0.32
C ASN A 192 -1.00 -21.93 0.43
N LEU A 193 -1.20 -20.63 0.62
CA LEU A 193 -2.55 -20.10 0.79
C LEU A 193 -3.37 -20.22 -0.51
N ALA A 194 -2.74 -20.04 -1.69
CA ALA A 194 -3.40 -20.21 -2.98
C ALA A 194 -3.88 -21.65 -3.20
N TYR A 195 -3.10 -22.66 -2.79
CA TYR A 195 -3.46 -24.07 -2.98
C TYR A 195 -4.30 -24.64 -1.83
N ASN A 196 -3.92 -24.37 -0.58
CA ASN A 196 -4.53 -24.95 0.61
C ASN A 196 -5.59 -24.07 1.29
N GLN A 197 -5.81 -22.84 0.81
CA GLN A 197 -6.89 -21.93 1.24
C GLN A 197 -6.79 -21.43 2.69
N PHE A 198 -5.59 -21.44 3.28
CA PHE A 198 -5.36 -20.90 4.62
C PHE A 198 -3.96 -20.29 4.78
N ALA A 199 -3.86 -19.36 5.74
CA ALA A 199 -2.66 -18.70 6.17
C ALA A 199 -2.17 -19.26 7.51
N PHE A 200 -0.85 -19.21 7.72
CA PHE A 200 -0.25 -19.34 9.03
C PHE A 200 -0.18 -17.95 9.66
N VAL A 201 -0.76 -17.81 10.84
CA VAL A 201 -0.84 -16.52 11.52
C VAL A 201 -0.25 -16.67 12.90
N ASN A 202 0.77 -15.87 13.19
CA ASN A 202 1.07 -15.48 14.56
C ASN A 202 0.27 -14.21 14.82
N VAL A 203 -0.72 -14.27 15.70
CA VAL A 203 -1.61 -13.14 15.98
C VAL A 203 -0.74 -11.97 16.45
N PRO A 204 -0.72 -10.82 15.74
CA PRO A 204 0.17 -9.74 16.09
C PRO A 204 -0.36 -8.97 17.32
N GLU A 205 0.55 -8.37 18.06
CA GLU A 205 0.21 -7.26 18.96
C GLU A 205 -0.40 -6.10 18.15
N SER A 206 -1.12 -5.20 18.80
CA SER A 206 -1.72 -4.03 18.14
C SER A 206 -1.30 -2.71 18.79
N ILE A 207 -1.27 -1.65 17.99
CA ILE A 207 -1.09 -0.25 18.41
C ILE A 207 -2.24 0.57 17.81
N ARG A 208 -2.80 1.50 18.59
CA ARG A 208 -3.98 2.28 18.21
C ARG A 208 -3.66 3.75 18.05
N PHE A 209 -4.10 4.34 16.94
CA PHE A 209 -4.08 5.77 16.69
C PHE A 209 -5.51 6.31 16.60
N GLU A 210 -5.91 7.09 17.61
CA GLU A 210 -7.18 7.82 17.66
C GLU A 210 -6.98 9.18 16.99
N LEU A 211 -7.58 9.39 15.82
CA LEU A 211 -7.50 10.62 15.07
C LEU A 211 -8.58 11.60 15.59
N GLU A 212 -8.19 12.85 15.85
CA GLU A 212 -9.08 13.92 16.30
C GLU A 212 -8.86 15.19 15.47
N GLY A 213 -9.92 15.98 15.29
CA GLY A 213 -9.87 17.21 14.48
C GLY A 213 -9.85 16.94 12.98
N GLU A 214 -9.37 17.91 12.21
CA GLU A 214 -9.30 17.88 10.76
C GLU A 214 -7.93 18.42 10.30
N LEU A 215 -7.45 17.96 9.14
CA LEU A 215 -6.18 18.44 8.59
C LEU A 215 -6.27 19.88 8.09
N ASN A 216 -5.17 20.61 8.24
CA ASN A 216 -5.02 21.91 7.59
C ASN A 216 -5.00 21.74 6.06
N PRO A 217 -5.44 22.73 5.25
CA PRO A 217 -5.50 22.62 3.78
C PRO A 217 -4.16 22.31 3.09
N GLY A 218 -3.02 22.61 3.74
CA GLY A 218 -1.69 22.29 3.23
C GLY A 218 -1.22 20.85 3.51
N CYS A 219 -2.02 20.06 4.22
CA CYS A 219 -1.66 18.72 4.69
C CYS A 219 -2.57 17.64 4.10
N THR A 220 -2.04 16.43 4.06
CA THR A 220 -2.75 15.20 3.67
C THR A 220 -2.46 14.08 4.67
N ALA A 221 -3.12 12.94 4.52
CA ALA A 221 -2.76 11.73 5.27
C ALA A 221 -1.28 11.31 5.12
N LYS A 222 -0.58 11.76 4.07
CA LYS A 222 0.86 11.55 3.94
C LYS A 222 1.65 12.26 5.05
N ASP A 223 1.25 13.47 5.43
CA ASP A 223 1.90 14.21 6.52
C ASP A 223 1.61 13.55 7.88
N VAL A 224 0.40 13.01 8.07
CA VAL A 224 0.03 12.21 9.26
C VAL A 224 0.92 10.99 9.41
N ILE A 225 1.09 10.18 8.35
CA ILE A 225 1.90 8.96 8.45
C ILE A 225 3.40 9.26 8.54
N LEU A 226 3.89 10.37 7.96
CA LEU A 226 5.25 10.85 8.19
C LEU A 226 5.47 11.28 9.65
N HIS A 227 4.49 11.92 10.28
CA HIS A 227 4.51 12.22 11.72
C HIS A 227 4.57 10.93 12.55
N ILE A 228 3.77 9.92 12.20
CA ILE A 228 3.76 8.63 12.91
C ILE A 228 5.09 7.89 12.74
N LEU A 229 5.66 7.90 11.53
CA LEU A 229 6.98 7.35 11.23
C LEU A 229 8.07 7.98 12.11
N LEU A 230 8.09 9.31 12.17
CA LEU A 230 9.05 10.06 12.98
C LEU A 230 8.89 9.78 14.48
N LYS A 231 7.66 9.74 14.98
CA LYS A 231 7.39 9.75 16.43
C LYS A 231 7.32 8.37 17.07
N TYR A 232 6.88 7.35 16.32
CA TYR A 232 6.60 6.01 16.85
C TYR A 232 7.43 4.92 16.15
N ALA A 233 7.51 4.96 14.81
CA ALA A 233 8.25 3.92 14.10
C ALA A 233 9.77 4.04 14.28
N SER A 234 10.31 5.26 14.33
CA SER A 234 11.74 5.52 14.58
C SER A 234 12.24 4.92 15.90
N THR A 235 11.35 4.75 16.89
CA THR A 235 11.62 4.12 18.19
C THR A 235 11.12 2.67 18.27
N SER A 236 10.75 2.07 17.14
CA SER A 236 10.26 0.69 17.01
C SER A 236 8.94 0.38 17.74
N GLU A 237 8.13 1.38 18.08
CA GLU A 237 6.84 1.20 18.76
C GLU A 237 5.77 0.52 17.88
N THR A 238 5.98 0.50 16.55
CA THR A 238 5.07 -0.12 15.59
C THR A 238 5.55 -1.49 15.09
N LEU A 239 6.73 -1.95 15.53
CA LEU A 239 7.41 -3.14 15.00
C LEU A 239 6.56 -4.43 15.11
N ASP A 240 6.27 -5.06 13.98
CA ASP A 240 5.46 -6.29 13.84
C ASP A 240 4.07 -6.22 14.47
N ARG A 241 3.54 -5.00 14.68
CA ARG A 241 2.19 -4.75 15.23
C ARG A 241 1.17 -4.50 14.13
N SER A 242 -0.10 -4.73 14.43
CA SER A 242 -1.21 -4.17 13.65
C SER A 242 -1.42 -2.71 14.04
N MET A 243 -1.27 -1.78 13.10
CA MET A 243 -1.62 -0.37 13.32
C MET A 243 -3.11 -0.17 13.07
N GLU A 244 -3.88 0.12 14.12
CA GLU A 244 -5.31 0.36 14.01
C GLU A 244 -5.60 1.87 14.06
N PHE A 245 -6.39 2.37 13.11
CA PHE A 245 -6.76 3.78 13.01
C PHE A 245 -8.27 3.94 13.21
N GLY A 246 -8.66 4.95 13.98
CA GLY A 246 -10.06 5.33 14.17
C GLY A 246 -10.17 6.64 14.91
N GLY A 247 -11.23 6.81 15.69
CA GLY A 247 -11.53 8.08 16.34
C GLY A 247 -12.29 9.04 15.40
N PRO A 248 -12.87 10.11 15.95
CA PRO A 248 -13.80 10.98 15.23
C PRO A 248 -13.18 11.69 14.02
N GLY A 249 -11.88 11.99 14.07
CA GLY A 249 -11.16 12.63 12.98
C GLY A 249 -10.96 11.75 11.76
N LEU A 250 -11.08 10.41 11.87
CA LEU A 250 -10.95 9.50 10.73
C LEU A 250 -12.01 9.78 9.65
N ALA A 251 -13.21 10.20 10.05
CA ALA A 251 -14.30 10.54 9.14
C ALA A 251 -14.00 11.77 8.26
N SER A 252 -13.02 12.61 8.65
CA SER A 252 -12.55 13.72 7.82
C SER A 252 -11.64 13.26 6.66
N LEU A 253 -11.08 12.06 6.75
CA LEU A 253 -10.19 11.49 5.74
C LEU A 253 -11.00 10.62 4.77
N SER A 254 -10.80 10.85 3.48
CA SER A 254 -11.38 10.01 2.43
C SER A 254 -10.82 8.59 2.45
N MET A 255 -11.47 7.65 1.75
CA MET A 255 -10.93 6.30 1.62
C MET A 255 -9.57 6.24 0.93
N ASP A 256 -9.27 7.20 0.05
CA ASP A 256 -7.95 7.32 -0.58
C ASP A 256 -6.91 7.81 0.43
N GLU A 257 -7.26 8.75 1.29
CA GLU A 257 -6.36 9.18 2.38
C GLU A 257 -6.12 8.08 3.42
N ARG A 258 -7.16 7.31 3.79
CA ARG A 258 -7.02 6.11 4.64
C ARG A 258 -6.10 5.07 3.99
N ALA A 259 -6.22 4.89 2.68
CA ALA A 259 -5.33 3.99 1.94
C ALA A 259 -3.87 4.45 2.01
N THR A 260 -3.59 5.76 2.04
CA THR A 260 -2.23 6.28 2.29
C THR A 260 -1.71 5.89 3.68
N LEU A 261 -2.53 6.02 4.73
CA LEU A 261 -2.16 5.60 6.09
C LEU A 261 -1.82 4.11 6.15
N CYS A 262 -2.71 3.25 5.63
CA CYS A 262 -2.52 1.81 5.67
C CYS A 262 -1.38 1.33 4.75
N ASN A 263 -1.19 1.96 3.58
CA ASN A 263 -0.11 1.63 2.65
C ASN A 263 1.27 1.77 3.31
N MET A 264 1.48 2.86 4.05
CA MET A 264 2.76 3.17 4.67
C MET A 264 2.99 2.51 6.04
N ALA A 265 2.05 1.67 6.51
CA ALA A 265 2.26 0.85 7.70
C ALA A 265 3.50 -0.06 7.56
N THR A 266 3.81 -0.54 6.35
CA THR A 266 5.01 -1.35 6.13
C THR A 266 6.30 -0.56 6.34
N GLU A 267 6.33 0.75 6.05
CA GLU A 267 7.47 1.62 6.38
C GLU A 267 7.60 1.85 7.88
N CYS A 268 6.49 1.77 8.63
CA CYS A 268 6.52 1.75 10.09
C CYS A 268 7.03 0.42 10.66
N SER A 269 7.52 -0.52 9.82
CA SER A 269 7.83 -1.90 10.21
C SER A 269 6.65 -2.62 10.88
N ALA A 270 5.43 -2.14 10.67
CA ALA A 270 4.22 -2.76 11.18
C ALA A 270 3.85 -3.96 10.31
N LYS A 271 3.10 -4.88 10.90
CA LYS A 271 2.55 -6.03 10.18
C LYS A 271 1.55 -5.58 9.11
N THR A 272 0.71 -4.62 9.47
CA THR A 272 -0.38 -4.09 8.64
C THR A 272 -0.88 -2.76 9.21
N GLY A 273 -1.72 -2.07 8.44
CA GLY A 273 -2.55 -0.97 8.91
C GLY A 273 -4.02 -1.25 8.59
N ILE A 274 -4.94 -0.93 9.51
CA ILE A 274 -6.38 -1.14 9.36
C ILE A 274 -7.17 0.06 9.90
N CYS A 275 -8.15 0.53 9.13
CA CYS A 275 -9.06 1.59 9.54
C CYS A 275 -10.39 1.01 10.05
N GLU A 276 -11.00 1.70 11.01
CA GLU A 276 -12.42 1.50 11.32
C GLU A 276 -13.29 1.85 10.09
N PRO A 277 -14.38 1.10 9.87
CA PRO A 277 -15.31 1.40 8.81
C PRO A 277 -16.39 2.40 9.28
N ASP A 278 -16.91 3.18 8.34
CA ASP A 278 -17.93 4.21 8.58
C ASP A 278 -18.75 4.48 7.30
N ASP A 279 -19.52 5.57 7.29
CA ASP A 279 -20.34 5.95 6.14
C ASP A 279 -19.51 6.26 4.89
N VAL A 280 -18.30 6.84 5.06
CA VAL A 280 -17.37 7.08 3.93
C VAL A 280 -16.92 5.76 3.30
N THR A 281 -16.74 4.72 4.12
CA THR A 281 -16.43 3.35 3.67
C THR A 281 -17.59 2.77 2.85
N VAL A 282 -18.83 2.89 3.34
CA VAL A 282 -20.04 2.43 2.64
C VAL A 282 -20.19 3.12 1.29
N GLU A 283 -20.13 4.46 1.27
CA GLU A 283 -20.30 5.24 0.05
C GLU A 283 -19.26 4.91 -1.02
N TRP A 284 -18.01 4.66 -0.60
CA TRP A 284 -16.94 4.33 -1.51
C TRP A 284 -17.07 2.93 -2.11
N LEU A 285 -17.50 1.95 -1.31
CA LEU A 285 -17.73 0.57 -1.74
C LEU A 285 -18.97 0.43 -2.64
N LEU A 286 -20.09 1.09 -2.31
CA LEU A 286 -21.31 1.03 -3.12
C LEU A 286 -21.11 1.52 -4.57
N LYS A 287 -20.19 2.46 -4.78
CA LYS A 287 -19.83 2.95 -6.12
C LYS A 287 -19.03 1.92 -6.94
N ARG A 288 -18.52 0.86 -6.31
CA ARG A 288 -17.58 -0.12 -6.90
C ARG A 288 -18.05 -1.57 -6.81
N ARG A 289 -18.99 -1.88 -5.93
CA ARG A 289 -19.53 -3.21 -5.70
C ARG A 289 -20.99 -3.24 -6.13
N GLU A 290 -21.22 -3.52 -7.40
CA GLU A 290 -22.59 -3.59 -7.97
C GLU A 290 -23.47 -4.64 -7.28
N ASN A 291 -22.85 -5.63 -6.65
CA ASN A 291 -23.49 -6.78 -6.02
C ASN A 291 -23.68 -6.66 -4.50
N LEU A 292 -23.25 -5.57 -3.86
CA LEU A 292 -23.39 -5.37 -2.42
C LEU A 292 -24.38 -4.25 -2.12
N SER A 293 -25.28 -4.49 -1.17
CA SER A 293 -26.11 -3.45 -0.59
C SER A 293 -25.40 -2.76 0.58
N GLU A 294 -25.92 -1.60 1.00
CA GLU A 294 -25.44 -0.93 2.22
C GLU A 294 -25.56 -1.83 3.46
N GLU A 295 -26.65 -2.62 3.54
CA GLU A 295 -26.87 -3.56 4.63
C GLU A 295 -25.79 -4.65 4.65
N ASP A 296 -25.44 -5.21 3.48
CA ASP A 296 -24.37 -6.21 3.36
C ASP A 296 -23.03 -5.67 3.84
N ILE A 297 -22.68 -4.44 3.43
CA ILE A 297 -21.42 -3.79 3.79
C ILE A 297 -21.37 -3.54 5.30
N ARG A 298 -22.42 -2.94 5.87
CA ARG A 298 -22.47 -2.62 7.31
C ARG A 298 -22.50 -3.87 8.18
N ALA A 299 -23.17 -4.94 7.73
CA ALA A 299 -23.19 -6.21 8.45
C ALA A 299 -21.80 -6.87 8.53
N ALA A 300 -20.90 -6.54 7.59
CA ALA A 300 -19.53 -7.05 7.58
C ALA A 300 -18.55 -6.22 8.43
N PHE A 301 -18.94 -5.05 8.94
CA PHE A 301 -18.09 -4.17 9.72
C PHE A 301 -17.40 -4.89 10.89
N VAL A 302 -16.09 -4.69 11.01
CA VAL A 302 -15.30 -5.18 12.13
C VAL A 302 -14.77 -3.99 12.92
N LEU A 303 -15.44 -3.69 14.02
CA LEU A 303 -15.03 -2.70 15.02
C LEU A 303 -14.30 -3.37 16.18
N PRO A 304 -13.32 -2.71 16.83
CA PRO A 304 -12.72 -3.25 18.05
C PRO A 304 -13.76 -3.34 19.17
N ASP A 305 -13.58 -4.29 20.08
CA ASP A 305 -14.44 -4.38 21.27
C ASP A 305 -14.12 -3.26 22.27
N GLU A 306 -15.12 -2.80 23.02
CA GLU A 306 -14.90 -1.90 24.15
C GLU A 306 -13.93 -2.55 25.15
N GLY A 307 -12.84 -1.85 25.47
CA GLY A 307 -11.80 -2.36 26.37
C GLY A 307 -10.82 -3.35 25.70
N ALA A 308 -10.76 -3.43 24.37
CA ALA A 308 -9.69 -4.12 23.66
C ALA A 308 -8.31 -3.62 24.12
N HIS A 309 -7.37 -4.55 24.30
CA HIS A 309 -6.02 -4.25 24.76
C HIS A 309 -5.09 -4.02 23.56
N TYR A 310 -4.27 -2.97 23.66
CA TYR A 310 -3.28 -2.61 22.65
C TYR A 310 -1.89 -2.60 23.30
N ASP A 311 -1.07 -3.62 23.05
CA ASP A 311 0.27 -3.76 23.64
C ASP A 311 1.20 -2.60 23.26
N GLY A 312 1.04 -2.05 22.05
CA GLY A 312 1.77 -0.87 21.60
C GLY A 312 1.21 0.45 22.14
N GLY A 313 0.10 0.42 22.87
CA GLY A 313 -0.57 1.60 23.42
C GLY A 313 -1.64 2.21 22.51
N VAL A 314 -2.32 3.22 23.06
CA VAL A 314 -3.35 4.02 22.38
C VAL A 314 -2.89 5.48 22.39
N PHE A 315 -2.81 6.09 21.21
CA PHE A 315 -2.30 7.45 21.05
C PHE A 315 -3.29 8.33 20.29
N THR A 316 -3.56 9.51 20.81
CA THR A 316 -4.32 10.53 20.09
C THR A 316 -3.40 11.30 19.12
N ILE A 317 -3.82 11.43 17.87
CA ILE A 317 -3.20 12.29 16.85
C ILE A 317 -4.17 13.43 16.54
N ASN A 318 -3.83 14.64 16.98
CA ASN A 318 -4.59 15.84 16.64
C ASN A 318 -4.23 16.28 15.21
N LEU A 319 -5.12 16.02 14.25
CA LEU A 319 -4.94 16.34 12.85
C LEU A 319 -4.73 17.85 12.62
N SER A 320 -5.29 18.70 13.48
CA SER A 320 -5.18 20.17 13.36
C SER A 320 -3.75 20.67 13.67
N GLU A 321 -2.95 19.87 14.37
CA GLU A 321 -1.55 20.17 14.72
C GLU A 321 -0.55 19.61 13.70
N ILE A 322 -1.02 18.79 12.74
CA ILE A 322 -0.18 18.29 11.66
C ILE A 322 0.16 19.45 10.72
N VAL A 323 1.45 19.53 10.41
CA VAL A 323 2.03 20.51 9.48
C VAL A 323 2.68 19.78 8.31
N PRO A 324 2.94 20.44 7.17
CA PRO A 324 3.57 19.81 6.02
C PRO A 324 4.96 19.25 6.36
N MET A 325 5.18 17.98 6.03
CA MET A 325 6.41 17.25 6.35
C MET A 325 7.07 16.66 5.11
N VAL A 326 8.36 16.37 5.22
CA VAL A 326 9.10 15.49 4.31
C VAL A 326 9.87 14.42 5.07
N ALA A 327 10.14 13.27 4.44
CA ALA A 327 11.18 12.36 4.91
C ALA A 327 12.52 12.75 4.26
N HIS A 328 13.50 13.13 5.08
CA HIS A 328 14.83 13.55 4.62
C HIS A 328 15.66 12.33 4.13
N PRO A 329 16.49 12.46 3.09
CA PRO A 329 17.36 11.39 2.58
C PRO A 329 18.53 11.02 3.52
N GLY A 330 18.47 11.39 4.80
CA GLY A 330 19.57 11.22 5.75
C GLY A 330 20.79 12.10 5.48
N ASN A 331 21.89 11.80 6.16
CA ASN A 331 23.20 12.43 6.02
C ASN A 331 24.30 11.36 6.16
N PRO A 332 24.81 10.80 5.06
CA PRO A 332 25.81 9.74 5.10
C PRO A 332 27.11 10.13 5.82
N ASP A 333 27.51 11.40 5.77
CA ASP A 333 28.72 11.89 6.43
C ASP A 333 28.59 11.88 7.97
N GLU A 334 27.35 11.94 8.46
CA GLU A 334 26.98 11.82 9.88
C GLU A 334 26.52 10.40 10.25
N GLY A 335 26.59 9.46 9.31
CA GLY A 335 26.16 8.07 9.52
C GLY A 335 24.64 7.89 9.59
N ILE A 336 23.85 8.87 9.13
CA ILE A 336 22.39 8.80 9.08
C ILE A 336 21.97 8.29 7.69
N PRO A 337 21.50 7.05 7.55
CA PRO A 337 21.07 6.53 6.25
C PRO A 337 19.75 7.17 5.80
N SER A 338 19.47 7.10 4.50
CA SER A 338 18.16 7.46 3.97
C SER A 338 17.12 6.43 4.41
N ASP A 339 16.11 6.90 5.14
CA ASP A 339 15.06 6.07 5.74
C ASP A 339 13.74 6.89 5.81
N PRO A 340 12.56 6.27 5.55
CA PRO A 340 11.27 6.95 5.67
C PRO A 340 10.97 7.52 7.06
N THR A 341 11.63 7.02 8.11
CA THR A 341 11.50 7.51 9.49
C THR A 341 12.21 8.85 9.75
N ASN A 342 13.02 9.35 8.81
CA ASN A 342 13.69 10.65 8.89
C ASN A 342 12.74 11.84 8.64
N GLY A 343 11.56 11.83 9.26
CA GLY A 343 10.57 12.90 9.12
C GLY A 343 11.09 14.24 9.64
N VAL A 344 10.78 15.32 8.94
CA VAL A 344 11.12 16.70 9.32
C VAL A 344 10.08 17.65 8.76
N ASN A 345 9.78 18.73 9.49
CA ASN A 345 8.87 19.76 8.98
C ASN A 345 9.54 20.53 7.86
N ILE A 346 8.77 20.93 6.84
CA ILE A 346 9.32 21.70 5.71
C ILE A 346 9.89 23.05 6.17
N SER A 347 9.38 23.63 7.26
CA SER A 347 9.92 24.87 7.84
C SER A 347 11.37 24.75 8.31
N ASP A 348 11.86 23.53 8.54
CA ASP A 348 13.10 23.29 9.27
C ASP A 348 14.25 22.81 8.35
N ILE A 349 14.00 22.59 7.06
CA ILE A 349 15.00 22.06 6.10
C ILE A 349 15.76 23.12 5.30
N GLY A 350 15.33 24.39 5.39
CA GLY A 350 15.89 25.48 4.59
C GLY A 350 15.55 25.39 3.09
N ASP A 351 16.32 26.11 2.26
CA ASP A 351 16.09 26.15 0.82
C ASP A 351 16.77 24.98 0.09
N ILE A 352 15.96 24.01 -0.36
CA ILE A 352 16.44 22.82 -1.06
C ILE A 352 15.91 22.82 -2.51
N PRO A 353 16.73 23.22 -3.52
CA PRO A 353 16.37 23.11 -4.92
C PRO A 353 16.07 21.66 -5.32
N ILE A 354 15.18 21.49 -6.30
CA ILE A 354 14.84 20.17 -6.84
C ILE A 354 15.16 20.09 -8.33
N ASP A 355 15.45 18.89 -8.81
CA ASP A 355 15.58 18.57 -10.23
C ASP A 355 14.37 17.77 -10.72
N ILE A 356 13.76 16.95 -9.85
CA ILE A 356 12.65 16.06 -10.20
C ILE A 356 11.53 16.17 -9.16
N ALA A 357 10.31 16.38 -9.64
CA ALA A 357 9.09 16.22 -8.86
C ALA A 357 8.32 15.00 -9.38
N TYR A 358 8.15 13.99 -8.53
CA TYR A 358 7.47 12.74 -8.90
C TYR A 358 6.20 12.51 -8.08
N ALA A 359 5.05 12.74 -8.72
CA ALA A 359 3.72 12.47 -8.20
C ALA A 359 3.20 11.12 -8.71
N GLY A 360 2.35 10.44 -7.94
CA GLY A 360 1.84 9.09 -8.25
C GLY A 360 2.41 7.96 -7.38
N SER A 361 2.34 6.72 -7.88
CA SER A 361 2.53 5.42 -7.18
C SER A 361 1.32 4.89 -6.42
N CYS A 362 1.42 3.72 -5.79
CA CYS A 362 0.33 3.17 -4.96
C CYS A 362 -0.04 4.08 -3.79
N THR A 363 0.92 4.86 -3.28
CA THR A 363 0.69 5.78 -2.16
C THR A 363 0.00 7.07 -2.57
N ALA A 364 0.19 7.54 -3.81
CA ALA A 364 -0.23 8.89 -4.21
C ALA A 364 -0.75 8.99 -5.67
N GLY A 365 -1.26 7.90 -6.23
CA GLY A 365 -1.80 7.82 -7.59
C GLY A 365 -3.32 7.63 -7.63
N LYS A 366 -4.04 8.03 -6.57
CA LYS A 366 -5.47 7.75 -6.37
C LYS A 366 -6.32 8.98 -6.73
N ALA A 367 -7.64 8.85 -6.78
CA ALA A 367 -8.50 9.90 -7.29
C ALA A 367 -8.36 11.22 -6.51
N ASP A 368 -8.27 11.14 -5.18
CA ASP A 368 -8.07 12.34 -4.35
C ASP A 368 -6.67 12.94 -4.46
N ASP A 369 -5.63 12.12 -4.71
CA ASP A 369 -4.28 12.64 -4.97
C ASP A 369 -4.28 13.49 -6.25
N PHE A 370 -5.00 13.05 -7.28
CA PHE A 370 -5.18 13.80 -8.51
C PHE A 370 -5.95 15.10 -8.31
N ARG A 371 -6.93 15.13 -7.40
CA ARG A 371 -7.59 16.38 -6.98
C ARG A 371 -6.59 17.34 -6.33
N TYR A 372 -5.72 16.85 -5.44
CA TYR A 372 -4.67 17.67 -4.83
C TYR A 372 -3.67 18.21 -5.85
N TYR A 373 -3.24 17.39 -6.82
CA TYR A 373 -2.40 17.86 -7.92
C TYR A 373 -3.10 18.92 -8.76
N ALA A 374 -4.39 18.73 -9.05
CA ALA A 374 -5.18 19.67 -9.82
C ALA A 374 -5.32 21.03 -9.13
N GLU A 375 -5.58 21.04 -7.81
CA GLU A 375 -5.67 22.26 -7.00
C GLU A 375 -4.41 23.12 -7.12
N VAL A 376 -3.23 22.52 -6.94
CA VAL A 376 -1.96 23.24 -7.01
C VAL A 376 -1.67 23.73 -8.43
N VAL A 377 -1.91 22.88 -9.44
CA VAL A 377 -1.65 23.23 -10.85
C VAL A 377 -2.58 24.35 -11.32
N GLU A 378 -3.86 24.30 -10.95
CA GLU A 378 -4.84 25.34 -11.29
C GLU A 378 -4.40 26.69 -10.71
N ALA A 379 -4.05 26.72 -9.42
CA ALA A 379 -3.56 27.94 -8.77
C ALA A 379 -2.27 28.47 -9.42
N ALA A 380 -1.32 27.60 -9.80
CA ALA A 380 -0.11 28.00 -10.50
C ALA A 380 -0.42 28.64 -11.87
N LEU A 381 -1.31 28.01 -12.65
CA LEU A 381 -1.72 28.50 -13.96
C LEU A 381 -2.47 29.84 -13.86
N GLU A 382 -3.34 30.01 -12.87
CA GLU A 382 -4.06 31.27 -12.62
C GLU A 382 -3.10 32.42 -12.26
N ALA A 383 -2.04 32.11 -11.51
CA ALA A 383 -0.97 33.06 -11.18
C ALA A 383 0.03 33.27 -12.33
N GLY A 384 -0.06 32.51 -13.43
CA GLY A 384 0.88 32.58 -14.55
C GLY A 384 2.27 31.98 -14.23
N VAL A 385 2.36 31.13 -13.21
CA VAL A 385 3.57 30.42 -12.81
C VAL A 385 3.73 29.16 -13.65
N THR A 386 4.95 28.92 -14.11
CA THR A 386 5.32 27.73 -14.89
C THR A 386 6.42 26.95 -14.19
N ILE A 387 6.49 25.64 -14.41
CA ILE A 387 7.59 24.80 -13.93
C ILE A 387 8.93 25.39 -14.43
N PRO A 388 9.92 25.63 -13.55
CA PRO A 388 11.20 26.23 -13.93
C PRO A 388 12.01 25.37 -14.90
N ASP A 389 12.84 26.04 -15.72
CA ASP A 389 13.80 25.34 -16.60
C ASP A 389 14.72 24.43 -15.77
N GLY A 390 14.78 23.15 -16.16
CA GLY A 390 15.59 22.13 -15.48
C GLY A 390 14.85 21.30 -14.44
N VAL A 391 13.61 21.67 -14.07
CA VAL A 391 12.76 20.85 -13.19
C VAL A 391 11.86 19.93 -14.03
N GLU A 392 11.93 18.65 -13.74
CA GLU A 392 11.14 17.62 -14.41
C GLU A 392 9.97 17.19 -13.52
N CYS A 393 8.73 17.39 -13.98
CA CYS A 393 7.53 17.03 -13.22
C CYS A 393 6.77 15.87 -13.87
N TYR A 394 6.52 14.83 -13.09
CA TYR A 394 5.78 13.64 -13.51
C TYR A 394 4.55 13.41 -12.61
N ILE A 395 3.44 12.97 -13.20
CA ILE A 395 2.32 12.37 -12.46
C ILE A 395 2.07 10.96 -13.03
N GLN A 396 2.11 9.95 -12.17
CA GLN A 396 1.75 8.58 -12.53
C GLN A 396 0.37 8.19 -11.99
N PHE A 397 -0.48 7.63 -12.87
CA PHE A 397 -1.79 7.09 -12.48
C PHE A 397 -1.65 5.82 -11.64
N GLY A 398 -2.47 5.65 -10.60
CA GLY A 398 -2.51 4.42 -9.79
C GLY A 398 -3.28 3.29 -10.47
N SER A 399 -4.31 3.62 -11.26
CA SER A 399 -5.09 2.64 -12.05
C SER A 399 -5.70 3.29 -13.29
N LYS A 400 -6.19 2.45 -14.21
CA LYS A 400 -6.93 2.90 -15.39
C LYS A 400 -8.19 3.67 -14.99
N THR A 401 -8.90 3.23 -13.94
CA THR A 401 -10.09 3.91 -13.40
C THR A 401 -9.75 5.33 -12.94
N VAL A 402 -8.62 5.53 -12.26
CA VAL A 402 -8.15 6.86 -11.87
C VAL A 402 -7.79 7.71 -13.10
N LYS A 403 -7.15 7.12 -14.11
CA LYS A 403 -6.84 7.81 -15.37
C LYS A 403 -8.10 8.31 -16.08
N GLU A 404 -9.10 7.45 -16.21
CA GLU A 404 -10.39 7.77 -16.83
C GLU A 404 -11.14 8.84 -16.03
N TYR A 405 -11.12 8.76 -14.70
CA TYR A 405 -11.68 9.80 -13.82
C TYR A 405 -10.99 11.15 -14.02
N SER A 406 -9.66 11.19 -13.96
CA SER A 406 -8.86 12.40 -14.17
C SER A 406 -9.08 13.02 -15.56
N GLU A 407 -9.28 12.19 -16.59
CA GLU A 407 -9.65 12.65 -17.93
C GLU A 407 -11.04 13.31 -17.94
N SER A 408 -12.03 12.69 -17.31
CA SER A 408 -13.40 13.21 -17.22
C SER A 408 -13.49 14.55 -16.50
N MET A 409 -12.60 14.80 -15.54
CA MET A 409 -12.47 16.06 -14.82
C MET A 409 -11.71 17.15 -15.61
N GLY A 410 -11.12 16.80 -16.76
CA GLY A 410 -10.31 17.71 -17.58
C GLY A 410 -8.88 17.92 -17.05
N TRP A 411 -8.50 17.26 -15.96
CA TRP A 411 -7.21 17.44 -15.31
C TRP A 411 -6.04 17.01 -16.20
N ASN A 412 -6.17 15.94 -16.98
CA ASN A 412 -5.10 15.48 -17.87
C ASN A 412 -4.63 16.58 -18.82
N LYS A 413 -5.57 17.30 -19.44
CA LYS A 413 -5.25 18.41 -20.36
C LYS A 413 -4.57 19.57 -19.62
N MET A 414 -5.05 19.89 -18.43
CA MET A 414 -4.51 20.95 -17.59
C MET A 414 -3.06 20.64 -17.17
N PHE A 415 -2.79 19.42 -16.72
CA PHE A 415 -1.45 18.96 -16.35
C PHE A 415 -0.48 19.07 -17.53
N ILE A 416 -0.87 18.58 -18.71
CA ILE A 416 -0.05 18.67 -19.93
C ILE A 416 0.23 20.13 -20.30
N GLN A 417 -0.79 21.01 -20.23
CA GLN A 417 -0.63 22.45 -20.51
C GLN A 417 0.36 23.10 -19.54
N ALA A 418 0.40 22.65 -18.29
CA ALA A 418 1.33 23.16 -17.28
C ALA A 418 2.76 22.58 -17.40
N GLY A 419 3.01 21.69 -18.36
CA GLY A 419 4.32 21.07 -18.58
C GLY A 419 4.55 19.76 -17.80
N VAL A 420 3.51 19.22 -17.16
CA VAL A 420 3.60 17.96 -16.41
C VAL A 420 3.55 16.76 -17.36
N LYS A 421 4.41 15.76 -17.10
CA LYS A 421 4.49 14.51 -17.88
C LYS A 421 3.63 13.43 -17.21
N LEU A 422 2.60 12.98 -17.92
CA LEU A 422 1.71 11.92 -17.42
C LEU A 422 2.28 10.54 -17.76
N ILE A 423 2.25 9.63 -16.78
CA ILE A 423 2.71 8.24 -16.91
C ILE A 423 1.52 7.30 -16.68
N ASP A 424 1.34 6.35 -17.58
CA ASP A 424 0.34 5.30 -17.45
C ASP A 424 0.52 4.46 -16.16
N PRO A 425 -0.52 3.72 -15.74
CA PRO A 425 -0.45 2.96 -14.51
C PRO A 425 0.68 1.92 -14.48
N GLY A 426 1.27 1.73 -13.29
CA GLY A 426 2.36 0.79 -12.98
C GLY A 426 3.21 1.28 -11.80
N CYS A 427 4.13 0.48 -11.27
CA CYS A 427 4.96 0.87 -10.12
C CYS A 427 5.99 1.97 -10.44
N GLY A 428 6.58 1.94 -11.65
CA GLY A 428 7.44 3.00 -12.16
C GLY A 428 8.62 3.37 -11.24
N ALA A 429 8.82 4.67 -11.00
CA ALA A 429 9.93 5.18 -10.21
C ALA A 429 9.92 4.71 -8.74
N CYS A 430 8.77 4.28 -8.21
CA CYS A 430 8.67 3.76 -6.83
C CYS A 430 9.66 2.63 -6.55
N ILE A 431 9.88 1.74 -7.53
CA ILE A 431 10.87 0.66 -7.48
C ILE A 431 12.11 0.97 -8.33
N GLY A 432 12.23 2.21 -8.80
CA GLY A 432 13.23 2.71 -9.72
C GLY A 432 13.18 2.09 -11.11
N ALA A 433 12.00 1.69 -11.58
CA ALA A 433 11.77 1.02 -12.86
C ALA A 433 10.82 1.81 -13.75
N GLY A 434 11.10 3.10 -13.97
CA GLY A 434 10.34 3.94 -14.90
C GLY A 434 10.88 5.38 -15.00
N PRO A 435 10.17 6.27 -15.72
CA PRO A 435 10.48 7.69 -15.78
C PRO A 435 10.41 8.35 -14.39
N GLY A 436 11.18 9.43 -14.17
CA GLY A 436 11.23 10.13 -12.87
C GLY A 436 12.23 9.53 -11.86
N VAL A 437 13.03 8.55 -12.30
CA VAL A 437 14.20 8.04 -11.57
C VAL A 437 15.36 9.01 -11.78
N SER A 438 16.14 9.26 -10.72
CA SER A 438 17.37 10.06 -10.84
C SER A 438 18.45 9.30 -11.62
N ASP A 439 19.31 10.04 -12.32
CA ASP A 439 20.39 9.50 -13.16
C ASP A 439 21.77 9.65 -12.51
N ASN A 440 21.95 10.64 -11.63
CA ASN A 440 23.22 10.89 -10.96
C ASN A 440 23.04 11.28 -9.47
N PRO A 441 24.11 11.17 -8.64
CA PRO A 441 24.03 11.42 -7.20
C PRO A 441 23.72 12.87 -6.79
N ASP A 442 23.92 13.83 -7.68
CA ASP A 442 23.74 15.25 -7.37
C ASP A 442 22.28 15.69 -7.49
N GLN A 443 21.46 14.95 -8.24
CA GLN A 443 20.04 15.26 -8.43
C GLN A 443 19.24 15.12 -7.13
N VAL A 444 18.33 16.07 -6.91
CA VAL A 444 17.35 16.06 -5.83
C VAL A 444 15.96 15.77 -6.39
N THR A 445 15.34 14.72 -5.86
CA THR A 445 13.97 14.33 -6.17
C THR A 445 13.09 14.57 -4.96
N VAL A 446 11.96 15.27 -5.15
CA VAL A 446 10.85 15.30 -4.19
C VAL A 446 9.73 14.41 -4.75
N SER A 447 9.27 13.44 -3.95
CA SER A 447 8.40 12.38 -4.46
C SER A 447 7.28 11.99 -3.51
N ALA A 448 6.12 11.66 -4.08
CA ALA A 448 4.95 11.21 -3.33
C ALA A 448 4.95 9.69 -3.03
N ILE A 449 6.01 8.97 -3.42
CA ILE A 449 6.20 7.55 -3.09
C ILE A 449 6.42 7.33 -1.58
N ASN A 450 6.52 6.08 -1.16
CA ASN A 450 6.61 5.67 0.25
C ASN A 450 8.01 5.28 0.73
N ARG A 451 8.97 4.98 -0.17
CA ARG A 451 10.33 4.57 0.21
C ARG A 451 11.40 5.47 -0.39
N ASN A 452 12.34 5.92 0.44
CA ASN A 452 13.51 6.69 0.01
C ASN A 452 14.86 6.06 0.34
N PHE A 453 14.92 4.76 0.68
CA PHE A 453 16.21 4.06 0.89
C PHE A 453 17.21 4.35 -0.23
N GLN A 454 18.50 4.44 0.11
CA GLN A 454 19.55 4.78 -0.85
C GLN A 454 19.49 3.87 -2.09
N GLY A 455 19.44 4.46 -3.29
CA GLY A 455 19.37 3.72 -4.56
C GLY A 455 17.96 3.28 -4.98
N ARG A 456 16.92 3.55 -4.18
CA ARG A 456 15.54 3.12 -4.44
C ARG A 456 15.00 3.63 -5.78
N SER A 457 15.03 4.95 -5.98
CA SER A 457 14.61 5.65 -7.20
C SER A 457 15.78 6.37 -7.87
N GLY A 458 16.85 5.62 -8.12
CA GLY A 458 18.08 6.15 -8.72
C GLY A 458 19.12 6.54 -7.67
N PRO A 459 20.29 7.07 -8.10
CA PRO A 459 21.43 7.33 -7.25
C PRO A 459 21.36 8.67 -6.49
N GLY A 460 20.43 9.56 -6.86
CA GLY A 460 20.27 10.90 -6.28
C GLY A 460 19.66 10.92 -4.88
N LYS A 461 19.43 12.13 -4.38
CA LYS A 461 18.78 12.40 -3.08
C LYS A 461 17.26 12.36 -3.24
N LEU A 462 16.57 11.62 -2.38
CA LEU A 462 15.13 11.39 -2.49
C LEU A 462 14.41 11.82 -1.21
N TYR A 463 13.61 12.88 -1.32
CA TYR A 463 12.70 13.35 -0.29
C TYR A 463 11.31 12.76 -0.52
N LEU A 464 10.69 12.22 0.52
CA LEU A 464 9.29 11.80 0.46
C LEU A 464 8.40 12.95 0.93
N ALA A 465 7.29 13.21 0.24
CA ALA A 465 6.41 14.31 0.54
C ALA A 465 4.94 13.98 0.22
N SER A 466 4.02 14.84 0.64
CA SER A 466 2.61 14.77 0.26
C SER A 466 2.37 15.14 -1.21
N PRO A 467 1.23 14.74 -1.80
CA PRO A 467 0.83 15.17 -3.15
C PRO A 467 0.92 16.69 -3.34
N LEU A 468 0.39 17.45 -2.37
CA LEU A 468 0.39 18.91 -2.37
C LEU A 468 1.82 19.48 -2.38
N THR A 469 2.68 19.01 -1.47
CA THR A 469 4.09 19.45 -1.38
C THR A 469 4.87 19.14 -2.66
N VAL A 470 4.71 17.95 -3.25
CA VAL A 470 5.41 17.57 -4.49
C VAL A 470 5.05 18.54 -5.62
N MET A 471 3.76 18.80 -5.81
CA MET A 471 3.31 19.66 -6.90
C MET A 471 3.68 21.11 -6.67
N ALA A 472 3.54 21.61 -5.43
CA ALA A 472 3.94 22.98 -5.09
C ALA A 472 5.44 23.19 -5.34
N SER A 473 6.25 22.21 -4.94
CA SER A 473 7.69 22.21 -5.16
C SER A 473 8.06 22.19 -6.64
N ALA A 474 7.28 21.50 -7.49
CA ALA A 474 7.50 21.46 -8.94
C ALA A 474 7.42 22.85 -9.58
N PHE A 475 6.44 23.67 -9.20
CA PHE A 475 6.27 25.02 -9.75
C PHE A 475 7.20 26.05 -9.13
N VAL A 476 7.66 25.84 -7.89
CA VAL A 476 8.60 26.75 -7.22
C VAL A 476 10.07 26.41 -7.51
N GLY A 477 10.37 25.16 -7.86
CA GLY A 477 11.73 24.67 -8.15
C GLY A 477 12.58 24.36 -6.91
N LYS A 478 11.97 24.36 -5.73
CA LYS A 478 12.56 23.92 -4.46
C LYS A 478 11.48 23.34 -3.55
N ILE A 479 11.87 22.56 -2.55
CA ILE A 479 10.94 21.95 -1.60
C ILE A 479 10.21 23.05 -0.82
N VAL A 480 8.88 23.11 -0.96
CA VAL A 480 8.01 24.07 -0.27
C VAL A 480 6.69 23.43 0.16
N ALA A 481 6.13 23.95 1.26
CA ALA A 481 4.81 23.60 1.70
C ALA A 481 3.74 24.23 0.78
N TRP A 482 2.65 23.50 0.55
CA TRP A 482 1.48 24.08 -0.11
C TRP A 482 0.70 24.96 0.86
N GLU A 483 0.33 26.14 0.38
CA GLU A 483 -0.74 26.95 0.96
C GLU A 483 -1.50 27.65 -0.19
N PRO A 484 -2.81 27.93 -0.05
CA PRO A 484 -3.59 28.55 -1.12
C PRO A 484 -3.04 29.91 -1.61
N SER A 485 -2.28 30.60 -0.77
CA SER A 485 -1.66 31.89 -1.09
C SER A 485 -0.28 31.79 -1.76
N LEU A 486 0.28 30.59 -1.91
CA LEU A 486 1.68 30.39 -2.28
C LEU A 486 2.08 31.20 -3.53
N PHE A 487 1.28 31.11 -4.59
CA PHE A 487 1.57 31.75 -5.87
C PHE A 487 1.12 33.21 -5.98
N ASN A 488 0.43 33.77 -4.97
CA ASN A 488 0.04 35.18 -4.97
C ASN A 488 1.25 36.13 -4.83
N SER A 489 2.40 35.58 -4.46
CA SER A 489 3.64 36.30 -4.15
C SER A 489 4.78 36.07 -5.15
N VAL A 490 4.55 35.24 -6.18
CA VAL A 490 5.56 34.80 -7.16
C VAL A 490 5.53 35.64 -8.43
#